data_AF-A0A955B7C1-F1
#
_entry.id   AF-A0A955B7C1-F1
#
_cell.length_a   1.000
_cell.length_b   1.000
_cell.length_c   1.000
_cell.angle_alpha   90.00
_cell.angle_beta   90.00
_cell.angle_gamma   90.00
#
_symmetry.space_group_name_H-M   'P 1'
#
loop_
_entity.id
_entity.type
_entity.pdbx_description
1 polymer ?
#
loop_
_entity_poly.entity_id
_entity_poly.type
_entity_poly.pdbx_seq_one_letter_code
_entity_poly.pdbx_strand_id
1 'polypeptide(L)'
;MIDRRHNQLRLTNGFTLVELLVALAIVGLLTSIILVGMTGVAENSRVDRTRAQIARIHSLIAPKWEELHERRLKLPVFDPRTATDYRVSGGGRELARLRLDSRRELLSMALPDRKSDLVDGNFLLTTAPTEWRAMRRKAVRLIANHTGANVAGVNSPNAISTFLNTNWSVKHQNAECLYLILATMVDGDRSALEFFRQDEIGDADNDGIFEIHDGWGQPVQFLRWAPGLVAAGSYQTVEKPDPSDPLGIYAPFGTFQLFPVIFSGGPDKKLDIRTDAVPEDSTNESARIRYRAPYQLPNGLQVRNYPYLFLDSSSPINSPTQVLIGGLLDYPADGRDDSGDNIHNHFITTGR
;
A
#
# COMPACT_ATOMS: atom_id res chain seq x y z
N MET A 1 73.67 -29.38 46.70
CA MET A 1 74.15 -28.62 45.53
C MET A 1 72.95 -27.90 44.94
N ILE A 2 72.76 -26.63 45.28
CA ILE A 2 71.53 -25.85 45.00
C ILE A 2 71.80 -24.94 43.79
N ASP A 3 71.07 -25.16 42.70
CA ASP A 3 71.16 -24.41 41.44
C ASP A 3 70.30 -23.15 41.51
N ARG A 4 70.93 -21.97 41.61
CA ARG A 4 70.26 -20.65 41.60
C ARG A 4 70.06 -20.21 40.15
N ARG A 5 68.85 -20.44 39.62
CA ARG A 5 68.39 -19.78 38.39
C ARG A 5 68.05 -18.32 38.67
N HIS A 6 68.84 -17.41 38.12
CA HIS A 6 68.52 -15.98 38.07
C HIS A 6 67.37 -15.73 37.09
N ASN A 7 66.16 -15.50 37.62
CA ASN A 7 65.05 -14.93 36.84
C ASN A 7 65.38 -13.46 36.56
N GLN A 8 65.87 -13.15 35.37
CA GLN A 8 65.94 -11.79 34.87
C GLN A 8 64.51 -11.32 34.57
N LEU A 9 63.91 -10.61 35.52
CA LEU A 9 62.67 -9.88 35.31
C LEU A 9 62.94 -8.82 34.23
N ARG A 10 62.46 -9.06 33.02
CA ARG A 10 62.44 -8.06 31.95
C ARG A 10 61.55 -6.91 32.40
N LEU A 11 62.16 -5.78 32.76
CA LEU A 11 61.46 -4.51 32.93
C LEU A 11 60.93 -4.10 31.56
N THR A 12 59.63 -4.27 31.34
CA THR A 12 58.94 -3.69 30.19
C THR A 12 58.92 -2.17 30.38
N ASN A 13 59.44 -1.42 29.42
CA ASN A 13 59.34 0.03 29.40
C ASN A 13 57.85 0.43 29.47
N GLY A 14 57.46 1.15 30.52
CA GLY A 14 56.10 1.67 30.67
C GLY A 14 55.84 2.78 29.66
N PHE A 15 54.64 2.79 29.07
CA PHE A 15 54.20 3.84 28.15
C PHE A 15 54.24 5.21 28.84
N THR A 16 54.73 6.22 28.13
CA THR A 16 54.72 7.59 28.67
C THR A 16 53.31 8.17 28.57
N LEU A 17 52.95 9.06 29.50
CA LEU A 17 51.63 9.71 29.53
C LEU A 17 51.32 10.44 28.21
N VAL A 18 52.35 10.99 27.56
CA VAL A 18 52.23 11.65 26.25
C VAL A 18 51.87 10.65 25.15
N GLU A 19 52.47 9.47 25.15
CA GLU A 19 52.22 8.41 24.17
C GLU A 19 50.77 7.91 24.25
N LEU A 20 50.25 7.76 25.48
CA LEU A 20 48.86 7.40 25.71
C LEU A 20 47.90 8.51 25.24
N LEU A 21 48.25 9.77 25.48
CA LEU A 21 47.43 10.92 25.09
C LEU A 21 47.39 11.08 23.55
N VAL A 22 48.52 10.91 22.87
CA VAL A 22 48.58 10.90 21.41
C VAL A 22 47.80 9.72 20.83
N ALA A 23 47.91 8.52 21.41
CA ALA A 23 47.15 7.36 20.97
C ALA A 23 45.63 7.58 21.09
N LEU A 24 45.17 8.12 22.22
CA LEU A 24 43.75 8.46 22.41
C LEU A 24 43.27 9.55 21.44
N ALA A 25 44.12 10.54 21.15
CA ALA A 25 43.80 11.58 20.16
C ALA A 25 43.66 11.01 18.74
N ILE A 26 44.56 10.10 18.33
CA ILE A 26 44.50 9.43 17.02
C ILE A 26 43.26 8.53 16.93
N VAL A 27 43.00 7.71 17.96
CA VAL A 27 41.80 6.85 17.99
C VAL A 27 40.52 7.68 17.95
N GLY A 28 40.45 8.79 18.70
CA GLY A 28 39.30 9.70 18.66
C GLY A 28 39.07 10.29 17.27
N LEU A 29 40.13 10.74 16.61
CA LEU A 29 40.05 11.31 15.25
C LEU A 29 39.62 10.25 14.23
N LEU A 30 40.20 9.05 14.27
CA LEU A 30 39.83 7.94 13.38
C LEU A 30 38.38 7.49 13.60
N THR A 31 37.95 7.39 14.86
CA THR A 31 36.58 6.97 15.20
C THR A 31 35.55 7.99 14.69
N SER A 32 35.85 9.29 14.79
CA SER A 32 34.98 10.35 14.28
C SER A 32 34.76 10.25 12.77
N ILE A 33 35.83 10.02 12.00
CA ILE A 33 35.75 9.88 10.54
C ILE A 33 34.96 8.62 10.16
N ILE A 34 35.20 7.49 10.84
CA ILE A 34 34.50 6.23 10.56
C ILE A 34 33.00 6.37 10.81
N LEU A 35 32.59 7.06 11.88
CA LEU A 35 31.18 7.21 12.22
C LEU A 35 30.39 7.96 11.14
N VAL A 36 30.96 9.03 10.57
CA VAL A 36 30.34 9.81 9.48
C VAL A 36 30.24 8.99 8.18
N GLY A 37 31.24 8.14 7.89
CA GLY A 37 31.17 7.24 6.74
C GLY A 37 30.13 6.12 6.91
N MET A 38 29.96 5.61 8.13
CA MET A 38 29.04 4.51 8.40
C MET A 38 27.56 4.91 8.33
N THR A 39 27.20 6.15 8.68
CA THR A 39 25.79 6.59 8.62
C THR A 39 25.26 6.60 7.19
N GLY A 40 26.04 7.08 6.22
CA GLY A 40 25.66 7.05 4.80
C GLY A 40 25.52 5.63 4.23
N VAL A 41 26.41 4.72 4.62
CA VAL A 41 26.32 3.30 4.20
C VAL A 41 25.10 2.61 4.80
N ALA A 42 24.81 2.87 6.09
CA ALA A 42 23.62 2.33 6.74
C ALA A 42 22.34 2.84 6.08
N GLU A 43 22.30 4.11 5.70
CA GLU A 43 21.14 4.72 5.05
C GLU A 43 20.89 4.16 3.65
N ASN A 44 21.93 4.08 2.83
CA ASN A 44 21.84 3.43 1.51
C ASN A 44 21.39 1.96 1.63
N SER A 45 21.87 1.25 2.66
CA SER A 45 21.45 -0.13 2.91
C SER A 45 19.96 -0.24 3.26
N ARG A 46 19.38 0.76 3.94
CA ARG A 46 17.94 0.81 4.21
C ARG A 46 17.16 1.08 2.93
N VAL A 47 17.59 2.06 2.12
CA VAL A 47 17.00 2.36 0.81
C VAL A 47 16.97 1.12 -0.08
N ASP A 48 18.10 0.43 -0.21
CA ASP A 48 18.20 -0.77 -1.06
C ASP A 48 17.35 -1.93 -0.53
N ARG A 49 17.28 -2.10 0.80
CA ARG A 49 16.38 -3.08 1.42
C ARG A 49 14.92 -2.76 1.11
N THR A 50 14.49 -1.51 1.30
CA THR A 50 13.12 -1.07 1.03
C THR A 50 12.79 -1.24 -0.46
N ARG A 51 13.71 -0.90 -1.38
CA ARG A 51 13.54 -1.16 -2.82
C ARG A 51 13.35 -2.64 -3.13
N ALA A 52 14.19 -3.50 -2.56
CA ALA A 52 14.08 -4.94 -2.74
C ALA A 52 12.78 -5.52 -2.16
N GLN A 53 12.32 -4.98 -1.03
CA GLN A 53 11.05 -5.35 -0.40
C GLN A 53 9.86 -4.93 -1.27
N ILE A 54 9.83 -3.69 -1.76
CA ILE A 54 8.78 -3.19 -2.66
C ILE A 54 8.77 -3.99 -3.98
N ALA A 55 9.94 -4.28 -4.55
CA ALA A 55 10.04 -5.12 -5.74
C ALA A 55 9.46 -6.54 -5.52
N ARG A 56 9.68 -7.11 -4.33
CA ARG A 56 9.13 -8.41 -3.95
C ARG A 56 7.61 -8.38 -3.78
N ILE A 57 7.08 -7.35 -3.11
CA ILE A 57 5.64 -7.13 -3.00
C ILE A 57 5.02 -6.98 -4.40
N HIS A 58 5.67 -6.20 -5.27
CA HIS A 58 5.23 -6.01 -6.64
C HIS A 58 5.19 -7.32 -7.43
N SER A 59 6.22 -8.18 -7.32
CA SER A 59 6.21 -9.49 -8.01
C SER A 59 5.10 -10.42 -7.55
N LEU A 60 4.56 -10.24 -6.35
CA LEU A 60 3.40 -10.99 -5.86
C LEU A 60 2.10 -10.38 -6.39
N ILE A 61 1.94 -9.05 -6.27
CA ILE A 61 0.69 -8.36 -6.59
C ILE A 61 0.45 -8.24 -8.09
N ALA A 62 1.49 -8.00 -8.90
CA ALA A 62 1.34 -7.77 -10.34
C ALA A 62 0.67 -8.96 -11.06
N PRO A 63 1.11 -10.22 -10.89
CA PRO A 63 0.43 -11.37 -11.48
C PRO A 63 -1.03 -11.50 -11.02
N LYS A 64 -1.31 -11.19 -9.74
CA LYS A 64 -2.67 -11.25 -9.22
C LYS A 64 -3.57 -10.18 -9.87
N TRP A 65 -3.03 -8.98 -10.05
CA TRP A 65 -3.74 -7.89 -10.71
C TRP A 65 -4.05 -8.22 -12.18
N GLU A 66 -3.09 -8.82 -12.91
CA GLU A 66 -3.27 -9.27 -14.29
C GLU A 66 -4.34 -10.37 -14.39
N GLU A 67 -4.28 -11.38 -13.50
CA GLU A 67 -5.28 -12.44 -13.41
C GLU A 67 -6.70 -11.86 -13.27
N LEU A 68 -6.87 -10.86 -12.40
CA LEU A 68 -8.17 -10.23 -12.15
C LEU A 68 -8.67 -9.38 -13.33
N HIS A 69 -7.77 -8.79 -14.12
CA HIS A 69 -8.16 -8.05 -15.34
C HIS A 69 -8.67 -8.99 -16.43
N GLU A 70 -8.01 -10.14 -16.59
CA GLU A 70 -8.35 -11.14 -17.59
C GLU A 70 -9.50 -12.06 -17.17
N ARG A 71 -9.79 -12.12 -15.86
CA ARG A 71 -10.82 -13.01 -15.31
C ARG A 71 -12.17 -12.76 -15.96
N ARG A 72 -12.76 -13.84 -16.48
CA ARG A 72 -14.12 -13.82 -17.03
C ARG A 72 -15.13 -13.65 -15.88
N LEU A 73 -15.97 -12.64 -16.00
CA LEU A 73 -17.02 -12.35 -15.02
C LEU A 73 -18.32 -13.04 -15.41
N LYS A 74 -18.90 -13.75 -14.45
CA LYS A 74 -20.31 -14.13 -14.51
C LYS A 74 -21.12 -12.93 -14.03
N LEU A 75 -21.66 -12.17 -14.97
CA LEU A 75 -22.56 -11.08 -14.62
C LEU A 75 -23.90 -11.66 -14.17
N PRO A 76 -24.61 -10.99 -13.25
CA PRO A 76 -26.04 -11.23 -13.09
C PRO A 76 -26.75 -10.83 -14.40
N VAL A 77 -26.89 -11.79 -15.31
CA VAL A 77 -27.80 -11.68 -16.44
C VAL A 77 -29.04 -12.44 -16.01
N PHE A 78 -30.03 -11.70 -15.49
CA PHE A 78 -31.42 -12.12 -15.24
C PHE A 78 -31.61 -13.50 -14.56
N ASP A 79 -32.01 -13.52 -13.28
CA ASP A 79 -32.63 -14.69 -12.66
C ASP A 79 -34.17 -14.53 -12.74
N PRO A 80 -34.88 -15.32 -13.57
CA PRO A 80 -36.33 -15.20 -13.72
C PRO A 80 -37.14 -15.43 -12.43
N ARG A 81 -36.51 -15.88 -11.34
CA ARG A 81 -37.19 -16.29 -10.10
C ARG A 81 -37.14 -15.25 -8.99
N THR A 82 -36.26 -14.26 -9.07
CA THR A 82 -36.14 -13.18 -8.09
C THR A 82 -36.46 -11.86 -8.76
N ALA A 83 -37.68 -11.36 -8.56
CA ALA A 83 -38.21 -10.12 -9.17
C ALA A 83 -37.50 -8.82 -8.74
N THR A 84 -36.28 -8.91 -8.22
CA THR A 84 -35.42 -7.81 -7.75
C THR A 84 -34.17 -7.74 -8.63
N ASP A 85 -34.36 -7.73 -9.96
CA ASP A 85 -33.26 -7.69 -10.91
C ASP A 85 -33.06 -6.28 -11.48
N TYR A 86 -31.80 -5.86 -11.51
CA TYR A 86 -31.31 -4.78 -12.35
C TYR A 86 -31.57 -5.19 -13.81
N ARG A 87 -32.76 -4.85 -14.32
CA ARG A 87 -33.08 -4.99 -15.74
C ARG A 87 -32.02 -4.22 -16.51
N VAL A 88 -31.08 -4.92 -17.13
CA VAL A 88 -30.25 -4.35 -18.19
C VAL A 88 -31.20 -4.11 -19.36
N SER A 89 -31.88 -2.97 -19.32
CA SER A 89 -32.87 -2.55 -20.31
C SER A 89 -32.20 -1.94 -21.55
N GLY A 90 -30.87 -1.90 -21.59
CA GLY A 90 -30.06 -1.30 -22.63
C GLY A 90 -29.30 -2.32 -23.48
N GLY A 91 -29.02 -1.91 -24.72
CA GLY A 91 -28.24 -2.68 -25.69
C GLY A 91 -26.79 -2.94 -25.26
N GLY A 92 -25.96 -3.43 -26.19
CA GLY A 92 -24.59 -3.90 -25.91
C GLY A 92 -23.68 -2.94 -25.13
N ARG A 93 -23.92 -1.62 -25.21
CA ARG A 93 -23.19 -0.60 -24.45
C ARG A 93 -23.46 -0.66 -22.95
N GLU A 94 -24.68 -0.99 -22.52
CA GLU A 94 -24.99 -1.10 -21.08
C GLU A 94 -24.40 -2.39 -20.48
N LEU A 95 -24.41 -3.48 -21.24
CA LEU A 95 -23.75 -4.73 -20.84
C LEU A 95 -22.24 -4.53 -20.70
N ALA A 96 -21.62 -3.77 -21.59
CA ALA A 96 -20.21 -3.39 -21.49
C ALA A 96 -19.92 -2.57 -20.22
N ARG A 97 -20.78 -1.59 -19.90
CA ARG A 97 -20.69 -0.83 -18.64
C ARG A 97 -20.75 -1.74 -17.42
N LEU A 98 -21.76 -2.61 -17.35
CA LEU A 98 -21.93 -3.53 -16.22
C LEU A 98 -20.73 -4.47 -16.05
N ARG A 99 -20.13 -4.94 -17.15
CA ARG A 99 -18.88 -5.72 -17.12
C ARG A 99 -17.73 -4.95 -16.52
N LEU A 100 -17.56 -3.69 -16.92
CA LEU A 100 -16.50 -2.83 -16.42
C LEU A 100 -16.66 -2.55 -14.92
N ASP A 101 -17.86 -2.16 -14.48
CA ASP A 101 -18.13 -1.87 -13.06
C ASP A 101 -17.97 -3.14 -12.20
N SER A 102 -18.43 -4.29 -12.70
CA SER A 102 -18.25 -5.59 -12.04
C SER A 102 -16.79 -6.01 -11.94
N ARG A 103 -15.96 -5.67 -12.94
CA ARG A 103 -14.50 -5.92 -12.91
C ARG A 103 -13.82 -5.07 -11.85
N ARG A 104 -14.15 -3.77 -11.80
CA ARG A 104 -13.62 -2.85 -10.78
C ARG A 104 -14.04 -3.26 -9.38
N GLU A 105 -15.25 -3.78 -9.23
CA GLU A 105 -15.71 -4.33 -7.96
C GLU A 105 -14.98 -5.62 -7.56
N LEU A 106 -14.73 -6.52 -8.53
CA LEU A 106 -13.91 -7.70 -8.29
C LEU A 106 -12.50 -7.29 -7.83
N LEU A 107 -11.90 -6.30 -8.49
CA LEU A 107 -10.59 -5.75 -8.11
C LEU A 107 -10.63 -5.17 -6.69
N SER A 108 -11.65 -4.41 -6.32
CA SER A 108 -11.75 -3.87 -4.95
C SER A 108 -11.97 -4.95 -3.89
N MET A 109 -12.64 -6.05 -4.24
CA MET A 109 -12.82 -7.19 -3.32
C MET A 109 -11.57 -8.05 -3.16
N ALA A 110 -10.76 -8.20 -4.21
CA ALA A 110 -9.58 -9.07 -4.20
C ALA A 110 -8.29 -8.33 -3.81
N LEU A 111 -8.19 -7.04 -4.14
CA LEU A 111 -7.07 -6.15 -3.81
C LEU A 111 -7.62 -4.89 -3.11
N PRO A 112 -8.20 -5.02 -1.90
CA PRO A 112 -8.65 -3.86 -1.13
C PRO A 112 -7.49 -2.90 -0.87
N ASP A 113 -7.76 -1.60 -0.92
CA ASP A 113 -6.80 -0.58 -0.48
C ASP A 113 -7.35 0.24 0.70
N ARG A 114 -8.59 -0.01 1.10
CA ARG A 114 -9.26 0.70 2.20
C ARG A 114 -10.12 -0.24 3.02
N LYS A 115 -10.32 0.12 4.28
CA LYS A 115 -11.27 -0.56 5.18
C LYS A 115 -12.67 -0.63 4.58
N SER A 116 -13.13 0.42 3.90
CA SER A 116 -14.45 0.46 3.25
C SER A 116 -14.66 -0.65 2.20
N ASP A 117 -13.61 -1.10 1.52
CA ASP A 117 -13.71 -2.19 0.53
C ASP A 117 -14.09 -3.55 1.17
N LEU A 118 -13.71 -3.74 2.44
CA LEU A 118 -13.96 -4.95 3.22
C LEU A 118 -15.19 -4.85 4.12
N VAL A 119 -15.65 -3.64 4.43
CA VAL A 119 -16.77 -3.42 5.34
C VAL A 119 -18.08 -3.16 4.59
N ASP A 120 -18.05 -2.42 3.48
CA ASP A 120 -19.27 -2.00 2.78
C ASP A 120 -19.88 -3.18 2.00
N GLY A 121 -21.12 -3.57 2.29
CA GLY A 121 -21.77 -4.77 1.73
C GLY A 121 -22.50 -4.58 0.39
N ASN A 122 -22.39 -3.43 -0.27
CA ASN A 122 -23.21 -3.09 -1.43
C ASN A 122 -22.55 -3.52 -2.76
N PHE A 123 -22.77 -4.78 -3.14
CA PHE A 123 -22.14 -5.43 -4.29
C PHE A 123 -23.03 -5.44 -5.54
N LEU A 124 -22.44 -5.23 -6.72
CA LEU A 124 -23.01 -5.58 -8.01
C LEU A 124 -22.87 -7.08 -8.29
N LEU A 125 -21.81 -7.71 -7.77
CA LEU A 125 -21.61 -9.15 -7.92
C LEU A 125 -22.55 -9.91 -6.99
N THR A 126 -23.28 -10.89 -7.54
CA THR A 126 -24.22 -11.73 -6.78
C THR A 126 -23.53 -12.61 -5.74
N THR A 127 -22.22 -12.82 -5.85
CA THR A 127 -21.44 -13.60 -4.90
C THR A 127 -20.08 -12.98 -4.71
N ALA A 128 -19.79 -12.55 -3.48
CA ALA A 128 -18.46 -12.10 -3.11
C ALA A 128 -17.41 -13.23 -3.31
N PRO A 129 -16.19 -12.93 -3.76
CA PRO A 129 -15.10 -13.89 -3.85
C PRO A 129 -14.77 -14.53 -2.49
N THR A 130 -14.18 -15.73 -2.52
CA THR A 130 -13.78 -16.46 -1.31
C THR A 130 -12.67 -15.71 -0.57
N GLU A 131 -11.76 -15.10 -1.32
CA GLU A 131 -10.63 -14.29 -0.88
C GLU A 131 -11.11 -13.11 -0.03
N TRP A 132 -12.14 -12.39 -0.50
CA TRP A 132 -12.75 -11.29 0.25
C TRP A 132 -13.30 -11.74 1.61
N ARG A 133 -13.99 -12.89 1.65
CA ARG A 133 -14.49 -13.46 2.92
C ARG A 133 -13.33 -13.92 3.82
N ALA A 134 -12.25 -14.44 3.24
CA ALA A 134 -11.07 -14.88 3.97
C ALA A 134 -10.35 -13.70 4.62
N MET A 135 -10.12 -12.60 3.90
CA MET A 135 -9.51 -11.38 4.43
C MET A 135 -10.29 -10.83 5.62
N ARG A 136 -11.62 -10.73 5.52
CA ARG A 136 -12.46 -10.24 6.63
C ARG A 136 -12.38 -11.12 7.87
N ARG A 137 -12.46 -12.44 7.71
CA ARG A 137 -12.33 -13.37 8.84
C ARG A 137 -10.94 -13.31 9.46
N LYS A 138 -9.91 -13.12 8.64
CA LYS A 138 -8.54 -12.96 9.09
C LYS A 138 -8.38 -11.67 9.90
N ALA A 139 -8.89 -10.56 9.40
CA ALA A 139 -8.91 -9.28 10.12
C ALA A 139 -9.61 -9.40 11.48
N VAL A 140 -10.81 -10.00 11.54
CA VAL A 140 -11.51 -10.25 12.82
C VAL A 140 -10.65 -11.05 13.79
N ARG A 141 -9.99 -12.13 13.31
CA ARG A 141 -9.14 -12.98 14.14
C ARG A 141 -7.89 -12.25 14.64
N LEU A 142 -7.26 -11.45 13.79
CA LEU A 142 -6.07 -10.68 14.14
C LEU A 142 -6.40 -9.65 15.22
N ILE A 143 -7.43 -8.85 15.01
CA ILE A 143 -7.90 -7.86 15.99
C ILE A 143 -8.21 -8.56 17.32
N ALA A 144 -9.01 -9.62 17.31
CA ALA A 144 -9.38 -10.34 18.53
C ALA A 144 -8.17 -10.88 19.31
N ASN A 145 -7.16 -11.37 18.60
CA ASN A 145 -5.95 -11.91 19.22
C ASN A 145 -5.03 -10.82 19.82
N HIS A 146 -4.94 -9.65 19.20
CA HIS A 146 -4.01 -8.60 19.60
C HIS A 146 -4.63 -7.58 20.57
N THR A 147 -5.91 -7.25 20.40
CA THR A 147 -6.61 -6.26 21.24
C THR A 147 -7.45 -6.91 22.34
N GLY A 148 -7.71 -8.22 22.26
CA GLY A 148 -8.64 -8.92 23.15
C GLY A 148 -10.12 -8.61 22.85
N ALA A 149 -10.43 -8.04 21.68
CA ALA A 149 -11.80 -7.74 21.29
C ALA A 149 -12.69 -9.00 21.25
N ASN A 150 -13.92 -8.87 21.77
CA ASN A 150 -14.86 -9.98 21.86
C ASN A 150 -15.43 -10.36 20.48
N VAL A 151 -15.28 -11.62 20.09
CA VAL A 151 -15.79 -12.18 18.81
C VAL A 151 -17.07 -13.00 18.96
N ALA A 152 -17.65 -13.06 20.17
CA ALA A 152 -18.91 -13.77 20.40
C ALA A 152 -20.03 -13.18 19.51
N GLY A 153 -20.59 -14.01 18.64
CA GLY A 153 -21.66 -13.61 17.72
C GLY A 153 -21.20 -12.99 16.40
N VAL A 154 -19.89 -12.89 16.13
CA VAL A 154 -19.34 -12.38 14.86
C VAL A 154 -19.40 -13.47 13.77
N ASN A 155 -20.62 -13.89 13.42
CA ASN A 155 -20.87 -15.05 12.55
C ASN A 155 -21.60 -14.69 11.25
N SER A 156 -22.09 -13.45 11.12
CA SER A 156 -22.81 -12.97 9.93
C SER A 156 -22.02 -11.87 9.22
N PRO A 157 -22.25 -11.64 7.91
CA PRO A 157 -21.60 -10.56 7.18
C PRO A 157 -21.81 -9.18 7.83
N ASN A 158 -23.00 -8.91 8.37
CA ASN A 158 -23.28 -7.64 9.04
C ASN A 158 -22.54 -7.54 10.38
N ALA A 159 -22.52 -8.61 11.17
CA ALA A 159 -21.78 -8.62 12.44
C ALA A 159 -20.27 -8.43 12.22
N ILE A 160 -19.70 -9.02 11.17
CA ILE A 160 -18.30 -8.80 10.76
C ILE A 160 -18.08 -7.34 10.38
N SER A 161 -18.96 -6.74 9.57
CA SER A 161 -18.84 -5.32 9.21
C SER A 161 -18.92 -4.40 10.43
N THR A 162 -19.82 -4.67 11.37
CA THR A 162 -19.91 -3.92 12.63
C THR A 162 -18.63 -4.09 13.46
N PHE A 163 -18.13 -5.32 13.62
CA PHE A 163 -16.90 -5.60 14.37
C PHE A 163 -15.70 -4.85 13.78
N LEU A 164 -15.49 -4.93 12.46
CA LEU A 164 -14.40 -4.24 11.79
C LEU A 164 -14.57 -2.73 11.87
N ASN A 165 -15.78 -2.21 11.72
CA ASN A 165 -16.01 -0.77 11.87
C ASN A 165 -15.62 -0.24 13.24
N THR A 166 -15.89 -1.00 14.30
CA THR A 166 -15.61 -0.59 15.68
C THR A 166 -14.14 -0.73 16.08
N ASN A 167 -13.46 -1.79 15.63
CA ASN A 167 -12.16 -2.15 16.17
C ASN A 167 -10.97 -1.93 15.21
N TRP A 168 -11.23 -1.71 13.92
CA TRP A 168 -10.19 -1.39 12.94
C TRP A 168 -10.10 0.14 12.81
N SER A 169 -8.93 0.71 12.99
CA SER A 169 -8.59 2.10 12.68
C SER A 169 -8.74 2.41 11.17
N VAL A 170 -8.62 3.68 10.82
CA VAL A 170 -8.48 4.12 9.42
C VAL A 170 -7.07 4.64 9.11
N LYS A 171 -6.29 4.88 10.17
CA LYS A 171 -4.89 5.21 10.06
C LYS A 171 -4.19 3.97 9.52
N HIS A 172 -3.28 4.15 8.56
CA HIS A 172 -2.57 3.06 7.89
C HIS A 172 -3.44 2.01 7.16
N GLN A 173 -4.75 2.23 6.97
CA GLN A 173 -5.68 1.29 6.30
C GLN A 173 -5.18 0.73 4.96
N ASN A 174 -4.43 1.54 4.22
CA ASN A 174 -3.85 1.15 2.94
C ASN A 174 -2.75 0.08 3.14
N ALA A 175 -1.85 0.28 4.11
CA ALA A 175 -0.79 -0.65 4.47
C ALA A 175 -1.33 -1.92 5.16
N GLU A 176 -2.37 -1.78 5.97
CA GLU A 176 -3.06 -2.90 6.62
C GLU A 176 -3.79 -3.78 5.60
N CYS A 177 -4.45 -3.17 4.61
CA CYS A 177 -5.05 -3.90 3.50
C CYS A 177 -4.00 -4.65 2.68
N LEU A 178 -2.82 -4.05 2.45
CA LEU A 178 -1.69 -4.72 1.81
C LEU A 178 -1.28 -5.97 2.57
N TYR A 179 -1.14 -5.88 3.88
CA TYR A 179 -0.85 -7.05 4.71
C TYR A 179 -1.93 -8.10 4.55
N LEU A 180 -3.22 -7.77 4.64
CA LEU A 180 -4.32 -8.74 4.49
C LEU A 180 -4.31 -9.44 3.12
N ILE A 181 -3.99 -8.72 2.05
CA ILE A 181 -3.81 -9.28 0.71
C ILE A 181 -2.70 -10.34 0.77
N LEU A 182 -1.49 -9.96 1.17
CA LEU A 182 -0.33 -10.87 1.25
C LEU A 182 -0.61 -12.05 2.18
N ALA A 183 -1.31 -11.81 3.27
CA ALA A 183 -1.65 -12.82 4.26
C ALA A 183 -2.67 -13.85 3.76
N THR A 184 -3.36 -13.58 2.65
CA THR A 184 -4.28 -14.53 2.00
C THR A 184 -3.74 -15.10 0.69
N MET A 185 -2.60 -14.60 0.21
CA MET A 185 -1.92 -15.10 -0.97
C MET A 185 -1.07 -16.33 -0.67
N VAL A 186 -1.06 -17.24 -1.63
CA VAL A 186 -0.23 -18.44 -1.64
C VAL A 186 0.57 -18.41 -2.93
N ASP A 187 1.89 -18.56 -2.83
CA ASP A 187 2.81 -18.66 -3.97
C ASP A 187 3.52 -20.02 -3.91
N GLY A 188 3.12 -20.92 -4.83
CA GLY A 188 3.49 -22.34 -4.76
C GLY A 188 2.96 -22.99 -3.48
N ASP A 189 3.87 -23.48 -2.63
CA ASP A 189 3.56 -24.13 -1.37
C ASP A 189 3.71 -23.21 -0.14
N ARG A 190 4.10 -21.94 -0.34
CA ARG A 190 4.39 -21.00 0.76
C ARG A 190 3.38 -19.88 0.84
N SER A 191 3.10 -19.44 2.06
CA SER A 191 2.37 -18.19 2.29
C SER A 191 3.22 -17.00 1.82
N ALA A 192 2.62 -16.01 1.19
CA ALA A 192 3.37 -14.83 0.75
C ALA A 192 4.05 -14.07 1.91
N LEU A 193 3.52 -14.18 3.14
CA LEU A 193 4.15 -13.59 4.32
C LEU A 193 5.48 -14.24 4.72
N GLU A 194 5.75 -15.48 4.32
CA GLU A 194 7.02 -16.16 4.63
C GLU A 194 8.21 -15.55 3.91
N PHE A 195 7.96 -14.76 2.88
CA PHE A 195 8.99 -14.02 2.19
C PHE A 195 9.46 -12.79 2.98
N PHE A 196 8.77 -12.39 4.05
CA PHE A 196 9.14 -11.22 4.86
C PHE A 196 9.73 -11.67 6.19
N ARG A 197 10.64 -10.86 6.72
CA ARG A 197 11.20 -11.13 8.03
C ARG A 197 10.21 -10.73 9.12
N GLN A 198 10.31 -11.35 10.29
CA GLN A 198 9.43 -11.01 11.42
C GLN A 198 9.59 -9.55 11.88
N ASP A 199 10.78 -8.96 11.73
CA ASP A 199 11.05 -7.55 12.03
C ASP A 199 10.49 -6.58 10.98
N GLU A 200 10.06 -7.08 9.82
CA GLU A 200 9.41 -6.30 8.75
C GLU A 200 7.88 -6.33 8.88
N ILE A 201 7.32 -6.95 9.92
CA ILE A 201 5.88 -7.03 10.16
C ILE A 201 5.60 -6.50 11.55
N GLY A 202 4.69 -5.54 11.67
CA GLY A 202 4.31 -4.95 12.95
C GLY A 202 2.90 -4.39 12.94
N ASP A 203 2.45 -3.90 14.09
CA ASP A 203 1.19 -3.18 14.27
C ASP A 203 1.55 -1.74 14.64
N ALA A 204 1.46 -0.81 13.69
CA ALA A 204 1.96 0.55 13.85
C ALA A 204 1.02 1.44 14.67
N ASP A 205 -0.29 1.15 14.71
CA ASP A 205 -1.27 1.95 15.45
C ASP A 205 -2.02 1.20 16.57
N ASN A 206 -1.65 -0.06 16.82
CA ASN A 206 -2.14 -0.95 17.88
C ASN A 206 -3.63 -1.29 17.79
N ASP A 207 -4.17 -1.35 16.57
CA ASP A 207 -5.56 -1.73 16.34
C ASP A 207 -5.73 -3.25 16.12
N GLY A 208 -4.62 -3.98 16.04
CA GLY A 208 -4.54 -5.42 15.91
C GLY A 208 -4.49 -5.94 14.48
N ILE A 209 -4.49 -5.08 13.46
CA ILE A 209 -4.09 -5.40 12.10
C ILE A 209 -2.61 -5.06 11.93
N PHE A 210 -1.91 -5.81 11.08
CA PHE A 210 -0.49 -5.62 10.87
C PHE A 210 -0.23 -4.89 9.56
N GLU A 211 0.91 -4.22 9.49
CA GLU A 211 1.50 -3.65 8.30
C GLU A 211 2.85 -4.29 7.98
N ILE A 212 3.28 -4.13 6.73
CA ILE A 212 4.65 -4.42 6.33
C ILE A 212 5.47 -3.14 6.55
N HIS A 213 6.52 -3.21 7.36
CA HIS A 213 7.40 -2.10 7.67
C HIS A 213 8.60 -2.05 6.73
N ASP A 214 8.98 -0.83 6.34
CA ASP A 214 10.17 -0.55 5.55
C ASP A 214 11.47 -0.52 6.39
N GLY A 215 12.60 -0.16 5.75
CA GLY A 215 13.91 -0.06 6.40
C GLY A 215 14.01 0.93 7.56
N TRP A 216 13.02 1.81 7.75
CA TRP A 216 12.94 2.80 8.83
C TRP A 216 11.82 2.51 9.83
N GLY A 217 11.13 1.37 9.68
CA GLY A 217 10.02 0.96 10.51
C GLY A 217 8.71 1.70 10.19
N GLN A 218 8.57 2.30 9.00
CA GLN A 218 7.33 2.91 8.57
C GLN A 218 6.48 1.93 7.75
N PRO A 219 5.14 1.98 7.85
CA PRO A 219 4.27 1.14 7.03
C PRO A 219 4.40 1.41 5.52
N VAL A 220 4.67 0.35 4.76
CA VAL A 220 4.64 0.35 3.30
C VAL A 220 3.19 0.47 2.83
N GLN A 221 2.92 1.49 2.04
CA GLN A 221 1.59 1.85 1.60
C GLN A 221 1.21 1.14 0.30
N PHE A 222 -0.10 0.96 0.10
CA PHE A 222 -0.67 0.38 -1.10
C PHE A 222 -1.83 1.21 -1.62
N LEU A 223 -1.81 1.52 -2.91
CA LEU A 223 -2.94 2.09 -3.63
C LEU A 223 -3.29 1.17 -4.77
N ARG A 224 -4.54 0.69 -4.81
CA ARG A 224 -5.03 -0.12 -5.92
C ARG A 224 -5.08 0.70 -7.21
N TRP A 225 -5.46 1.96 -7.08
CA TRP A 225 -5.60 2.93 -8.16
C TRP A 225 -4.98 4.26 -7.76
N ALA A 226 -4.07 4.77 -8.59
CA ALA A 226 -3.33 6.00 -8.31
C ALA A 226 -3.39 6.94 -9.53
N PRO A 227 -4.57 7.49 -9.90
CA PRO A 227 -4.70 8.33 -11.09
C PRO A 227 -3.78 9.56 -11.12
N GLY A 228 -3.38 10.08 -9.96
CA GLY A 228 -2.44 11.20 -9.86
C GLY A 228 -0.97 10.84 -10.11
N LEU A 229 -0.59 9.54 -10.16
CA LEU A 229 0.79 9.10 -10.35
C LEU A 229 1.18 8.99 -11.83
N VAL A 230 1.02 10.10 -12.57
CA VAL A 230 1.32 10.24 -14.01
C VAL A 230 2.67 10.95 -14.27
N ALA A 231 3.59 10.88 -13.31
CA ALA A 231 4.91 11.48 -13.41
C ALA A 231 5.80 10.85 -14.51
N ALA A 232 6.79 11.61 -14.97
CA ALA A 232 7.74 11.18 -16.00
C ALA A 232 8.54 9.94 -15.53
N GLY A 233 8.40 8.81 -16.22
CA GLY A 233 9.03 7.53 -15.85
C GLY A 233 8.13 6.56 -15.10
N SER A 234 6.89 6.94 -14.80
CA SER A 234 5.84 6.01 -14.36
C SER A 234 5.41 5.08 -15.50
N TYR A 235 5.03 3.86 -15.16
CA TYR A 235 4.34 2.93 -16.08
C TYR A 235 2.98 3.43 -16.54
N GLN A 236 2.42 4.35 -15.78
CA GLN A 236 1.11 4.93 -15.99
C GLN A 236 1.21 6.15 -16.89
N THR A 237 0.41 6.18 -17.96
CA THR A 237 0.34 7.33 -18.87
C THR A 237 -1.10 7.63 -19.24
N VAL A 238 -1.41 8.92 -19.31
CA VAL A 238 -2.71 9.45 -19.74
C VAL A 238 -3.01 9.18 -21.21
N GLU A 239 -1.98 8.83 -22.00
CA GLU A 239 -2.11 8.56 -23.43
C GLU A 239 -2.65 7.17 -23.72
N LYS A 240 -2.51 6.23 -22.77
CA LYS A 240 -2.99 4.86 -22.94
C LYS A 240 -4.40 4.71 -22.37
N PRO A 241 -5.35 4.12 -23.11
CA PRO A 241 -6.71 3.91 -22.62
C PRO A 241 -6.73 2.94 -21.45
N ASP A 242 -7.77 3.04 -20.62
CA ASP A 242 -8.03 2.08 -19.54
C ASP A 242 -8.21 0.67 -20.13
N PRO A 243 -7.32 -0.30 -19.81
CA PRO A 243 -7.38 -1.65 -20.36
C PRO A 243 -8.63 -2.41 -19.91
N SER A 244 -9.26 -1.98 -18.81
CA SER A 244 -10.54 -2.54 -18.37
C SER A 244 -11.71 -2.06 -19.22
N ASP A 245 -11.58 -0.95 -19.95
CA ASP A 245 -12.61 -0.30 -20.76
C ASP A 245 -12.28 -0.28 -22.27
N PRO A 246 -12.20 -1.44 -22.94
CA PRO A 246 -11.84 -1.50 -24.36
C PRO A 246 -12.87 -0.85 -25.29
N LEU A 247 -14.08 -0.57 -24.79
CA LEU A 247 -15.16 0.08 -25.54
C LEU A 247 -15.24 1.58 -25.26
N GLY A 248 -14.34 2.12 -24.43
CA GLY A 248 -14.31 3.55 -24.08
C GLY A 248 -15.64 4.04 -23.52
N ILE A 249 -16.33 3.23 -22.71
CA ILE A 249 -17.59 3.59 -22.07
C ILE A 249 -17.42 4.86 -21.24
N TYR A 250 -16.30 4.98 -20.53
CA TYR A 250 -15.94 6.12 -19.69
C TYR A 250 -14.84 7.02 -20.28
N ALA A 251 -14.33 6.72 -21.48
CA ALA A 251 -13.31 7.55 -22.15
C ALA A 251 -13.63 9.06 -22.20
N PRO A 252 -14.91 9.51 -22.39
CA PRO A 252 -15.25 10.94 -22.33
C PRO A 252 -14.94 11.65 -21.01
N PHE A 253 -14.64 10.89 -19.95
CA PHE A 253 -14.32 11.41 -18.61
C PHE A 253 -12.81 11.36 -18.31
N GLY A 254 -11.95 11.14 -19.31
CA GLY A 254 -10.50 11.15 -19.14
C GLY A 254 -9.97 9.91 -18.42
N THR A 255 -10.45 8.72 -18.79
CA THR A 255 -9.92 7.46 -18.25
C THR A 255 -8.64 7.05 -18.98
N PHE A 256 -7.72 6.41 -18.26
CA PHE A 256 -6.43 5.97 -18.79
C PHE A 256 -5.94 4.73 -18.04
N GLN A 257 -4.90 4.08 -18.53
CA GLN A 257 -4.39 2.88 -17.86
C GLN A 257 -3.95 3.18 -16.42
N LEU A 258 -4.38 2.38 -15.44
CA LEU A 258 -3.97 2.48 -14.04
C LEU A 258 -3.30 1.21 -13.57
N PHE A 259 -2.31 1.34 -12.69
CA PHE A 259 -1.62 0.21 -12.05
C PHE A 259 -1.57 0.38 -10.54
N PRO A 260 -1.46 -0.73 -9.77
CA PRO A 260 -1.29 -0.64 -8.33
C PRO A 260 0.07 -0.06 -7.96
N VAL A 261 0.06 0.83 -6.98
CA VAL A 261 1.26 1.49 -6.46
C VAL A 261 1.57 0.94 -5.08
N ILE A 262 2.81 0.53 -4.90
CA ILE A 262 3.38 0.12 -3.61
C ILE A 262 4.52 1.09 -3.32
N PHE A 263 4.48 1.75 -2.16
CA PHE A 263 5.40 2.84 -1.88
C PHE A 263 5.74 3.00 -0.39
N SER A 264 6.87 3.66 -0.13
CA SER A 264 7.36 4.05 1.19
C SER A 264 7.85 5.49 1.12
N GLY A 265 7.77 6.18 2.26
CA GLY A 265 8.28 7.55 2.44
C GLY A 265 9.80 7.65 2.53
N GLY A 266 10.54 6.55 2.35
CA GLY A 266 11.99 6.62 2.23
C GLY A 266 12.73 7.17 3.47
N PRO A 267 13.90 7.79 3.26
CA PRO A 267 14.77 8.31 4.32
C PRO A 267 14.12 9.33 5.27
N ASP A 268 13.26 10.19 4.74
CA ASP A 268 12.66 11.28 5.50
C ASP A 268 11.36 10.86 6.23
N LYS A 269 10.85 9.67 5.88
CA LYS A 269 9.67 9.00 6.44
C LYS A 269 8.35 9.69 6.13
N LYS A 270 8.31 10.59 5.16
CA LYS A 270 7.10 11.33 4.80
C LYS A 270 6.49 10.74 3.55
N LEU A 271 5.17 10.70 3.53
CA LEU A 271 4.43 10.19 2.38
C LEU A 271 4.10 11.35 1.45
N ASP A 272 4.96 11.59 0.47
CA ASP A 272 4.72 12.61 -0.57
C ASP A 272 3.77 12.12 -1.68
N ILE A 273 2.92 11.15 -1.39
CA ILE A 273 1.89 10.64 -2.29
C ILE A 273 0.55 10.76 -1.58
N ARG A 274 -0.41 11.43 -2.23
CA ARG A 274 -1.75 11.60 -1.70
C ARG A 274 -2.51 10.27 -1.64
N THR A 275 -2.77 9.79 -0.43
CA THR A 275 -3.52 8.55 -0.20
C THR A 275 -5.01 8.77 0.03
N ASP A 276 -5.46 9.96 0.41
CA ASP A 276 -6.87 10.26 0.71
C ASP A 276 -7.23 11.71 0.35
N ALA A 277 -8.53 12.03 0.38
CA ALA A 277 -9.02 13.41 0.16
C ALA A 277 -8.76 14.33 1.37
N VAL A 278 -8.49 13.75 2.54
CA VAL A 278 -8.16 14.45 3.78
C VAL A 278 -6.85 13.91 4.35
N PRO A 279 -6.13 14.70 5.19
CA PRO A 279 -4.96 14.20 5.92
C PRO A 279 -5.26 12.92 6.72
N GLU A 280 -4.24 12.10 6.94
CA GLU A 280 -4.38 10.81 7.64
C GLU A 280 -4.93 10.97 9.07
N ASP A 281 -4.53 12.03 9.77
CA ASP A 281 -4.97 12.39 11.13
C ASP A 281 -6.36 13.06 11.17
N SER A 282 -7.03 13.24 10.02
CA SER A 282 -8.36 13.83 9.97
C SER A 282 -9.40 12.94 10.65
N THR A 283 -10.19 13.54 11.54
CA THR A 283 -11.36 12.91 12.16
C THR A 283 -12.60 12.92 11.26
N ASN A 284 -12.53 13.54 10.09
CA ASN A 284 -13.66 13.65 9.16
C ASN A 284 -13.80 12.42 8.27
N GLU A 285 -14.27 11.31 8.85
CA GLU A 285 -14.54 10.03 8.18
C GLU A 285 -15.50 10.11 6.98
N SER A 286 -16.34 11.14 6.93
CA SER A 286 -17.27 11.37 5.84
C SER A 286 -16.60 11.98 4.61
N ALA A 287 -15.46 12.67 4.79
CA ALA A 287 -14.69 13.25 3.71
C ALA A 287 -13.65 12.30 3.12
N ARG A 288 -13.40 11.16 3.78
CA ARG A 288 -12.52 10.10 3.26
C ARG A 288 -13.12 9.43 2.03
N ILE A 289 -12.23 8.98 1.15
CA ILE A 289 -12.63 8.36 -0.11
C ILE A 289 -13.25 6.98 0.12
N ARG A 290 -14.36 6.74 -0.57
CA ARG A 290 -15.06 5.45 -0.62
C ARG A 290 -15.36 5.09 -2.06
N TYR A 291 -14.56 4.20 -2.64
CA TYR A 291 -14.71 3.81 -4.03
C TYR A 291 -16.05 3.11 -4.30
N ARG A 292 -16.55 2.32 -3.35
CA ARG A 292 -17.82 1.58 -3.50
C ARG A 292 -19.07 2.45 -3.42
N ALA A 293 -18.95 3.71 -2.98
CA ALA A 293 -20.08 4.63 -2.97
C ALA A 293 -20.55 4.90 -4.43
N PRO A 294 -21.87 4.93 -4.70
CA PRO A 294 -22.37 5.32 -6.00
C PRO A 294 -21.98 6.78 -6.27
N TYR A 295 -21.26 7.00 -7.37
CA TYR A 295 -20.88 8.32 -7.86
C TYR A 295 -21.74 8.67 -9.08
N GLN A 296 -22.25 9.89 -9.13
CA GLN A 296 -23.03 10.36 -10.27
C GLN A 296 -22.15 11.20 -11.19
N LEU A 297 -21.97 10.72 -12.42
CA LEU A 297 -21.26 11.46 -13.46
C LEU A 297 -22.09 12.68 -13.93
N PRO A 298 -21.47 13.69 -14.57
CA PRO A 298 -22.16 14.90 -15.04
C PRO A 298 -23.35 14.65 -15.96
N ASN A 299 -23.38 13.52 -16.67
CA ASN A 299 -24.48 13.10 -17.54
C ASN A 299 -25.63 12.38 -16.79
N GLY A 300 -25.58 12.34 -15.46
CA GLY A 300 -26.56 11.68 -14.60
C GLY A 300 -26.33 10.17 -14.40
N LEU A 301 -25.31 9.58 -15.03
CA LEU A 301 -25.01 8.15 -14.93
C LEU A 301 -24.41 7.81 -13.55
N GLN A 302 -24.99 6.82 -12.86
CA GLN A 302 -24.41 6.28 -11.63
C GLN A 302 -23.33 5.23 -11.94
N VAL A 303 -22.17 5.40 -11.33
CA VAL A 303 -21.02 4.49 -11.41
C VAL A 303 -20.59 4.05 -10.01
N ARG A 304 -19.92 2.90 -9.91
CA ARG A 304 -19.38 2.37 -8.66
C ARG A 304 -17.94 1.95 -8.86
N ASN A 305 -17.16 1.97 -7.78
CA ASN A 305 -15.72 1.64 -7.80
C ASN A 305 -14.98 2.44 -8.88
N TYR A 306 -15.31 3.73 -9.02
CA TYR A 306 -14.75 4.59 -10.06
C TYR A 306 -13.40 5.15 -9.58
N PRO A 307 -12.27 4.73 -10.18
CA PRO A 307 -10.94 5.12 -9.68
C PRO A 307 -10.60 6.58 -9.97
N TYR A 308 -11.21 7.16 -11.00
CA TYR A 308 -10.99 8.54 -11.43
C TYR A 308 -11.90 9.53 -10.67
N LEU A 309 -12.28 9.18 -9.44
CA LEU A 309 -13.04 10.07 -8.55
C LEU A 309 -12.26 11.39 -8.42
N PHE A 310 -12.95 12.53 -8.54
CA PHE A 310 -12.38 13.89 -8.52
C PHE A 310 -11.50 14.30 -9.71
N LEU A 311 -11.41 13.50 -10.77
CA LEU A 311 -10.98 14.02 -12.07
C LEU A 311 -12.09 14.92 -12.62
N ASP A 312 -11.93 16.23 -12.44
CA ASP A 312 -12.73 17.23 -13.12
C ASP A 312 -12.33 17.24 -14.60
N SER A 313 -13.25 16.84 -15.49
CA SER A 313 -13.03 16.83 -16.94
C SER A 313 -12.69 18.20 -17.53
N SER A 314 -12.93 19.29 -16.79
CA SER A 314 -12.61 20.66 -17.22
C SER A 314 -11.24 21.18 -16.76
N SER A 315 -10.56 20.45 -15.88
CA SER A 315 -9.23 20.83 -15.35
C SER A 315 -8.16 19.83 -15.79
N PRO A 316 -6.94 20.27 -16.18
CA PRO A 316 -5.84 19.35 -16.47
C PRO A 316 -5.54 18.44 -15.27
N ILE A 317 -5.11 17.21 -15.53
CA ILE A 317 -4.74 16.20 -14.51
C ILE A 317 -3.65 16.73 -13.56
N ASN A 318 -2.84 17.69 -14.01
CA ASN A 318 -1.80 18.34 -13.21
C ASN A 318 -2.23 19.69 -12.62
N SER A 319 -3.53 19.99 -12.59
CA SER A 319 -4.03 21.24 -12.00
C SER A 319 -3.81 21.21 -10.49
N PRO A 320 -3.22 22.28 -9.89
CA PRO A 320 -3.02 22.35 -8.44
C PRO A 320 -4.34 22.36 -7.64
N THR A 321 -5.48 22.54 -8.32
CA THR A 321 -6.82 22.46 -7.72
C THR A 321 -7.43 21.06 -7.70
N GLN A 322 -6.87 20.09 -8.44
CA GLN A 322 -7.40 18.72 -8.46
C GLN A 322 -6.83 17.87 -7.31
N VAL A 323 -7.73 17.28 -6.53
CA VAL A 323 -7.39 16.32 -5.47
C VAL A 323 -7.31 14.93 -6.10
N LEU A 324 -6.15 14.58 -6.66
CA LEU A 324 -5.95 13.26 -7.25
C LEU A 324 -5.25 12.31 -6.29
N ILE A 325 -5.81 11.11 -6.13
CA ILE A 325 -5.18 10.03 -5.39
C ILE A 325 -3.98 9.51 -6.16
N GLY A 326 -2.87 9.31 -5.45
CA GLY A 326 -1.58 9.00 -6.06
C GLY A 326 -0.81 10.22 -6.56
N GLY A 327 -1.39 11.42 -6.50
CA GLY A 327 -0.69 12.64 -6.89
C GLY A 327 0.45 12.95 -5.92
N LEU A 328 1.58 13.43 -6.46
CA LEU A 328 2.72 13.88 -5.67
C LEU A 328 2.28 15.09 -4.83
N LEU A 329 2.66 15.09 -3.56
CA LEU A 329 2.45 16.17 -2.62
C LEU A 329 3.77 16.89 -2.42
N ASP A 330 3.77 18.21 -2.52
CA ASP A 330 4.82 19.04 -1.94
C ASP A 330 4.51 19.14 -0.43
N TYR A 331 5.04 18.20 0.35
CA TYR A 331 5.00 18.24 1.81
C TYR A 331 6.43 18.41 2.32
N PRO A 332 6.81 19.60 2.82
CA PRO A 332 6.01 20.47 3.67
C PRO A 332 5.46 21.76 3.02
N ALA A 333 5.18 21.77 1.72
CA ALA A 333 4.68 22.92 0.97
C ALA A 333 5.70 24.07 0.90
N ASP A 334 6.96 23.72 0.70
CA ASP A 334 8.06 24.69 0.59
C ASP A 334 8.30 25.14 -0.87
N GLY A 335 7.50 24.64 -1.81
CA GLY A 335 7.58 24.93 -3.23
C GLY A 335 8.58 24.04 -3.97
N ARG A 336 9.12 23.00 -3.33
CA ARG A 336 10.00 22.00 -3.95
C ARG A 336 9.27 20.68 -4.11
N ASP A 337 9.50 20.03 -5.24
CA ASP A 337 9.06 18.65 -5.46
C ASP A 337 10.08 17.72 -4.80
N ASP A 338 10.02 17.65 -3.48
CA ASP A 338 10.91 16.80 -2.67
C ASP A 338 10.52 15.31 -2.73
N SER A 339 9.43 14.97 -3.44
CA SER A 339 8.89 13.61 -3.61
C SER A 339 9.84 12.61 -4.30
N GLY A 340 11.03 13.05 -4.70
CA GLY A 340 12.07 12.23 -5.32
C GLY A 340 12.75 11.24 -4.36
N ASP A 341 12.52 11.31 -3.05
CA ASP A 341 13.03 10.35 -2.08
C ASP A 341 12.05 9.20 -1.77
N ASN A 342 10.76 9.36 -2.11
CA ASN A 342 9.78 8.29 -2.06
C ASN A 342 10.23 7.09 -2.89
N ILE A 343 10.16 5.92 -2.29
CA ILE A 343 10.51 4.67 -2.96
C ILE A 343 9.22 4.00 -3.39
N HIS A 344 9.02 3.81 -4.69
CA HIS A 344 7.83 3.13 -5.20
C HIS A 344 8.09 2.23 -6.42
N ASN A 345 7.24 1.22 -6.59
CA ASN A 345 7.40 0.22 -7.64
C ASN A 345 7.44 0.81 -9.05
N HIS A 346 6.71 1.90 -9.33
CA HIS A 346 6.67 2.49 -10.68
C HIS A 346 8.01 3.04 -11.20
N PHE A 347 8.96 3.43 -10.33
CA PHE A 347 10.31 3.82 -10.75
C PHE A 347 11.28 2.64 -10.74
N ILE A 348 11.15 1.74 -9.76
CA ILE A 348 12.03 0.58 -9.61
C ILE A 348 11.98 -0.30 -10.85
N THR A 349 10.79 -0.60 -11.34
CA THR A 349 10.68 -1.48 -12.51
C THR A 349 11.16 -0.78 -13.77
N THR A 350 11.02 0.56 -13.94
CA THR A 350 11.44 1.27 -15.17
C THR A 350 12.96 1.44 -15.26
N GLY A 351 13.70 1.04 -14.22
CA GLY A 351 15.16 1.04 -14.21
C GLY A 351 15.78 2.43 -14.12
N ARG A 352 15.07 3.40 -13.52
CA ARG A 352 15.57 4.75 -13.26
C ARG A 352 15.86 4.99 -11.79
#